data_AF-A0A7C1WRL8-F1
#
_entry.id   AF-A0A7C1WRL8-F1
#
_cell.length_a   1.000
_cell.length_b   1.000
_cell.length_c   1.000
_cell.angle_alpha   90.00
_cell.angle_beta   90.00
_cell.angle_gamma   90.00
#
_symmetry.space_group_name_H-M   'P 1'
#
loop_
_entity.id
_entity.type
_entity.pdbx_description
1 polymer ?
#
loop_
_entity_poly.entity_id
_entity_poly.type
_entity_poly.pdbx_seq_one_letter_code
_entity_poly.pdbx_strand_id
1 'polypeptide(L)'
;MLNKIQLIILGLSLSDLIASYFYINIFHKKYPKQDPTIIEANIIIKLFIKKLGIKKGMIFGELIIFAIMLLIVLNINSNSQYFLLGTLSMMLIYHLLNFNLLKTN
;
A
#
# COMPACT_ATOMS: atom_id res chain seq x y z
N MET A 1 -9.68 10.79 -21.65
CA MET A 1 -8.23 10.58 -21.86
C MET A 1 -7.53 10.93 -20.57
N LEU A 2 -6.65 10.06 -20.05
CA LEU A 2 -5.93 10.33 -18.80
C LEU A 2 -4.89 11.44 -19.01
N ASN A 3 -4.83 12.40 -18.09
CA ASN A 3 -3.78 13.39 -18.06
C ASN A 3 -2.49 12.80 -17.45
N LYS A 4 -1.37 13.53 -17.59
CA LYS A 4 -0.05 13.07 -17.08
C LYS A 4 -0.06 12.79 -15.57
N ILE A 5 -0.75 13.60 -14.78
CA ILE A 5 -0.80 13.46 -13.32
C ILE A 5 -1.61 12.22 -12.93
N GLN A 6 -2.74 11.98 -13.58
CA GLN A 6 -3.58 10.80 -13.35
C GLN A 6 -2.82 9.51 -13.70
N LEU A 7 -2.02 9.52 -14.77
CA LEU A 7 -1.13 8.39 -15.10
C LEU A 7 -0.08 8.16 -14.00
N ILE A 8 0.51 9.22 -13.44
CA ILE A 8 1.47 9.10 -12.35
C ILE A 8 0.80 8.57 -11.08
N ILE A 9 -0.39 9.06 -10.73
CA ILE A 9 -1.16 8.57 -9.57
C ILE A 9 -1.43 7.06 -9.69
N LEU A 10 -1.90 6.62 -10.86
CA LEU A 10 -2.13 5.20 -11.12
C LEU A 10 -0.83 4.39 -11.08
N GLY A 11 0.25 4.92 -11.65
CA GLY A 11 1.58 4.30 -11.62
C GLY A 11 2.12 4.14 -10.19
N LEU A 12 1.97 5.16 -9.34
CA LEU A 12 2.35 5.12 -7.93
C LEU A 12 1.49 4.11 -7.16
N SER A 13 0.16 4.13 -7.34
CA SER A 13 -0.73 3.18 -6.68
C SER A 13 -0.46 1.72 -7.08
N LEU A 14 -0.11 1.47 -8.34
CA LEU A 14 0.31 0.15 -8.80
C LEU A 14 1.68 -0.25 -8.22
N SER A 15 2.62 0.69 -8.18
CA SER A 15 3.96 0.46 -7.63
C SER A 15 3.92 0.13 -6.14
N ASP A 16 3.01 0.78 -5.41
CA ASP A 16 2.74 0.52 -4.00
C ASP A 16 2.23 -0.91 -3.76
N LEU A 17 1.19 -1.33 -4.50
CA LEU A 17 0.69 -2.72 -4.49
C LEU A 17 1.80 -3.74 -4.78
N ILE A 18 2.64 -3.46 -5.79
CA ILE A 18 3.76 -4.34 -6.16
C ILE A 18 4.80 -4.39 -5.03
N ALA A 19 5.15 -3.24 -4.45
CA ALA A 19 6.11 -3.14 -3.35
C ALA A 19 5.63 -3.92 -2.13
N SER A 20 4.37 -3.77 -1.75
CA SER A 20 3.73 -4.52 -0.67
C SER A 20 3.72 -6.03 -0.91
N TYR A 21 3.44 -6.47 -2.14
CA TYR A 21 3.52 -7.89 -2.50
C TYR A 21 4.93 -8.45 -2.28
N PHE A 22 5.97 -7.74 -2.73
CA PHE A 22 7.35 -8.16 -2.49
C PHE A 22 7.73 -8.10 -1.00
N TYR A 23 7.34 -7.05 -0.30
CA TYR A 23 7.56 -6.89 1.14
C TYR A 23 6.99 -8.08 1.92
N ILE A 24 5.71 -8.40 1.72
CA ILE A 24 5.02 -9.50 2.41
C ILE A 24 5.70 -10.84 2.10
N ASN A 25 6.07 -11.09 0.85
CA ASN A 25 6.72 -12.34 0.45
C ASN A 25 8.10 -12.52 1.10
N ILE A 26 8.90 -11.47 1.19
CA ILE A 26 10.19 -11.51 1.89
C ILE A 26 9.97 -11.62 3.39
N PHE A 27 9.02 -10.86 3.93
CA PHE A 27 8.67 -10.86 5.34
C PHE A 27 8.27 -12.26 5.82
N HIS A 28 7.37 -12.95 5.12
CA HIS A 28 6.94 -14.30 5.50
C HIS A 28 8.06 -15.33 5.40
N LYS A 29 8.99 -15.20 4.44
CA LYS A 29 10.17 -16.07 4.39
C LYS A 29 11.05 -15.90 5.62
N LYS A 30 11.19 -14.67 6.11
CA LYS A 30 12.08 -14.33 7.23
C LYS A 30 11.43 -14.52 8.60
N TYR A 31 10.13 -14.27 8.70
CA TYR A 31 9.34 -14.35 9.93
C TYR A 31 8.05 -15.15 9.70
N PRO A 32 8.15 -16.48 9.49
CA PRO A 32 7.02 -17.31 9.03
C PRO A 32 5.84 -17.39 10.02
N LYS A 33 6.06 -17.09 11.30
CA LYS A 33 5.02 -17.09 12.34
C LYS A 33 4.49 -15.69 12.68
N GLN A 34 5.10 -14.63 12.12
CA GLN A 34 4.68 -13.25 12.36
C GLN A 34 3.75 -12.78 11.26
N ASP A 35 2.88 -11.84 11.61
CA ASP A 35 1.91 -11.27 10.69
C ASP A 35 2.43 -9.90 10.20
N PRO A 36 2.66 -9.72 8.89
CA PRO A 36 3.20 -8.47 8.35
C PRO A 36 2.28 -7.27 8.64
N THR A 37 0.95 -7.48 8.68
CA THR A 37 -0.02 -6.42 9.01
C THR A 37 0.13 -5.91 10.44
N ILE A 38 0.69 -6.73 11.32
CA ILE A 38 0.85 -6.42 12.75
C ILE A 38 2.11 -5.60 12.99
N ILE A 39 3.03 -5.44 12.03
CA ILE A 39 4.24 -4.63 12.24
C ILE A 39 4.01 -3.17 11.82
N GLU A 40 3.21 -2.93 10.79
CA GLU A 40 2.98 -1.59 10.24
C GLU A 40 1.80 -0.84 10.92
N ALA A 41 0.88 -1.56 11.56
CA ALA A 41 -0.31 -0.98 12.17
C ALA A 41 -0.08 -0.41 13.59
N ASN A 42 -0.65 0.76 13.91
CA ASN A 42 -0.82 1.19 15.30
C ASN A 42 -1.69 0.16 16.08
N ILE A 43 -1.55 0.06 17.41
CA ILE A 43 -2.23 -0.94 18.28
C ILE A 43 -3.73 -1.05 17.99
N ILE A 44 -4.40 0.07 17.73
CA ILE A 44 -5.84 0.11 17.41
C ILE A 44 -6.12 -0.61 16.09
N ILE A 45 -5.33 -0.33 15.05
CA ILE A 45 -5.48 -0.95 13.72
C ILE A 45 -5.17 -2.46 13.80
N LYS A 46 -4.16 -2.86 14.60
CA LYS A 46 -3.86 -4.28 14.86
C LYS A 46 -5.07 -5.03 15.42
N LEU A 47 -5.79 -4.44 16.36
CA LEU A 47 -6.97 -5.04 16.99
C LEU A 47 -8.13 -5.21 15.98
N PHE A 48 -8.35 -4.21 15.12
CA PHE A 48 -9.38 -4.30 14.07
C PHE A 48 -9.03 -5.33 13.00
N ILE A 49 -7.79 -5.35 12.49
CA ILE A 49 -7.32 -6.32 11.50
C ILE A 49 -7.45 -7.76 12.03
N LYS A 50 -7.09 -7.97 13.31
CA LYS A 50 -7.21 -9.28 13.96
C LYS A 50 -8.66 -9.72 14.16
N LYS A 51 -9.57 -8.78 14.49
CA LYS A 51 -11.02 -9.06 14.61
C LYS A 51 -11.68 -9.38 13.27
N LEU A 52 -11.23 -8.73 12.20
CA LEU A 52 -11.79 -8.89 10.86
C LEU A 52 -11.19 -10.09 10.09
N GLY A 53 -10.20 -10.79 10.66
CA GLY A 53 -9.59 -11.97 10.02
C GLY A 53 -8.70 -11.63 8.82
N ILE A 54 -8.21 -10.39 8.72
CA ILE A 54 -7.48 -9.82 7.56
C ILE A 54 -6.02 -10.32 7.49
N LYS A 55 -5.72 -11.52 8.00
CA LYS A 55 -4.38 -12.12 7.90
C LYS A 55 -3.91 -12.37 6.46
N LYS A 56 -4.86 -12.54 5.52
CA LYS A 56 -4.62 -12.64 4.08
C LYS A 56 -4.97 -11.34 3.32
N GLY A 57 -5.35 -10.29 4.04
CA GLY A 57 -6.15 -9.22 3.46
C GLY A 57 -5.40 -7.94 3.10
N MET A 58 -4.10 -7.81 3.40
CA MET A 58 -3.33 -6.62 3.04
C MET A 58 -3.25 -6.43 1.52
N ILE A 59 -2.75 -7.44 0.80
CA ILE A 59 -2.68 -7.40 -0.69
C ILE A 59 -4.08 -7.31 -1.30
N PHE A 60 -5.05 -8.02 -0.73
CA PHE A 60 -6.44 -7.94 -1.21
C PHE A 60 -7.03 -6.55 -0.99
N GLY A 61 -6.73 -5.90 0.14
CA GLY A 61 -7.13 -4.54 0.45
C GLY A 61 -6.47 -3.53 -0.49
N GLU A 62 -5.18 -3.67 -0.77
CA GLU A 62 -4.47 -2.84 -1.75
C GLU A 62 -5.00 -3.04 -3.17
N LEU A 63 -5.37 -4.27 -3.56
CA LEU A 63 -6.06 -4.53 -4.83
C LEU A 63 -7.40 -3.80 -4.92
N ILE A 64 -8.19 -3.81 -3.83
CA ILE A 64 -9.44 -3.05 -3.76
C ILE A 64 -9.15 -1.54 -3.85
N ILE A 65 -8.17 -1.03 -3.11
CA ILE A 65 -7.78 0.39 -3.15
C ILE A 65 -7.34 0.77 -4.57
N PHE A 66 -6.54 -0.05 -5.23
CA PHE A 66 -6.11 0.18 -6.62
C PHE A 66 -7.30 0.19 -7.58
N ALA A 67 -8.25 -0.73 -7.44
CA ALA A 67 -9.47 -0.75 -8.24
C ALA A 67 -10.31 0.53 -8.01
N ILE A 68 -10.43 0.99 -6.76
CA ILE A 68 -11.08 2.27 -6.44
C ILE A 68 -10.31 3.42 -7.10
N MET A 69 -8.97 3.44 -7.04
CA MET A 69 -8.16 4.47 -7.69
C MET A 69 -8.41 4.52 -9.21
N LEU A 70 -8.48 3.37 -9.89
CA LEU A 70 -8.83 3.31 -11.32
C LEU A 70 -10.17 3.99 -11.63
N LEU A 71 -11.15 3.86 -10.74
CA LEU A 71 -12.48 4.44 -10.91
C LEU A 71 -12.53 5.94 -10.57
N ILE A 72 -11.85 6.36 -9.49
CA ILE A 72 -11.98 7.73 -8.99
C ILE A 72 -11.01 8.72 -9.63
N VAL A 73 -9.85 8.27 -10.12
CA VAL A 73 -8.78 9.17 -10.58
C VAL A 73 -9.22 10.06 -11.76
N LEU A 74 -10.22 9.60 -12.52
CA LEU A 74 -10.83 10.32 -13.63
C LEU A 74 -11.74 11.46 -13.19
N ASN A 75 -12.30 11.38 -11.98
CA ASN A 75 -13.37 12.26 -11.49
C ASN A 75 -12.89 13.25 -10.40
N ILE A 76 -11.66 13.08 -9.91
CA ILE A 76 -11.08 13.97 -8.89
C ILE A 76 -10.57 15.27 -9.50
N ASN A 77 -10.79 16.38 -8.79
CA ASN A 77 -10.29 17.70 -9.18
C ASN A 77 -8.76 17.78 -9.08
N SER A 78 -8.17 18.82 -9.68
CA SER A 78 -6.71 19.01 -9.73
C SER A 78 -6.07 19.07 -8.34
N ASN A 79 -6.71 19.72 -7.35
CA ASN A 79 -6.17 19.82 -5.98
C ASN A 79 -6.11 18.43 -5.32
N SER A 80 -7.16 17.63 -5.48
CA SER A 80 -7.22 16.26 -4.98
C SER A 80 -6.22 15.34 -5.69
N GLN A 81 -5.92 15.59 -6.97
CA GLN A 81 -4.86 14.87 -7.69
C GLN A 81 -3.49 15.10 -7.06
N TYR A 82 -3.12 16.36 -6.79
CA TYR A 82 -1.84 16.66 -6.14
C TYR A 82 -1.78 16.15 -4.70
N PHE A 83 -2.90 16.20 -3.97
CA PHE A 83 -2.99 15.59 -2.64
C PHE A 83 -2.71 14.08 -2.70
N LEU A 84 -3.42 13.35 -3.58
CA LEU A 84 -3.22 11.91 -3.77
C LEU A 84 -1.80 11.57 -4.22
N LEU A 85 -1.23 12.37 -5.12
CA LEU A 85 0.16 12.23 -5.54
C LEU A 85 1.11 12.27 -4.34
N GLY A 86 0.93 13.25 -3.44
CA GLY A 86 1.72 13.37 -2.22
C GLY A 86 1.55 12.18 -1.27
N THR A 87 0.29 11.77 -1.03
CA THR A 87 0.00 10.62 -0.15
C THR A 87 0.61 9.32 -0.68
N LEU A 88 0.42 9.03 -1.96
CA LEU A 88 0.96 7.81 -2.58
C LEU A 88 2.48 7.83 -2.64
N SER A 89 3.09 9.00 -2.86
CA SER A 89 4.56 9.14 -2.82
C SER A 89 5.11 8.84 -1.43
N MET A 90 4.46 9.33 -0.37
CA MET A 90 4.86 9.05 1.01
C MET A 90 4.69 7.57 1.37
N MET A 91 3.60 6.94 0.91
CA MET A 91 3.35 5.50 1.13
C MET A 91 4.41 4.63 0.46
N LEU A 92 4.78 4.95 -0.77
CA LEU A 92 5.83 4.26 -1.50
C LEU A 92 7.20 4.42 -0.82
N ILE A 93 7.54 5.63 -0.36
CA ILE A 93 8.78 5.88 0.40
C ILE A 93 8.80 5.04 1.69
N TYR A 94 7.68 4.98 2.40
CA TYR A 94 7.54 4.17 3.61
C TYR A 94 7.77 2.68 3.32
N HIS A 95 7.15 2.12 2.28
CA HIS A 95 7.38 0.72 1.89
C HIS A 95 8.82 0.45 1.47
N LEU A 96 9.47 1.37 0.73
CA LEU A 96 10.88 1.22 0.35
C LEU A 96 11.82 1.24 1.57
N LEU A 97 11.55 2.10 2.56
CA LEU A 97 12.30 2.13 3.81
C LEU A 97 12.13 0.83 4.59
N ASN A 98 10.88 0.35 4.76
CA ASN A 98 10.59 -0.91 5.42
C ASN A 98 11.24 -2.11 4.71
N PHE A 99 11.26 -2.09 3.38
CA PHE A 99 11.92 -3.11 2.56
C PHE A 99 13.44 -3.13 2.76
N ASN A 100 14.08 -1.95 2.83
CA ASN A 100 15.51 -1.85 3.12
C ASN A 100 15.83 -2.35 4.53
N LEU A 101 15.04 -1.96 5.54
CA LEU A 101 15.21 -2.45 6.92
C LEU A 101 15.06 -3.98 7.02
N LEU A 102 14.17 -4.56 6.21
CA LEU A 102 14.00 -6.01 6.14
C LEU A 102 15.22 -6.73 5.56
N LYS A 103 15.93 -6.12 4.62
CA LYS A 103 17.14 -6.69 3.99
C LYS A 103 18.38 -6.60 4.89
N THR A 104 18.48 -5.57 5.72
CA THR A 104 19.66 -5.32 6.56
C THR A 104 19.63 -6.07 7.88
N ASN A 105 18.44 -6.31 8.44
CA ASN A 105 18.26 -7.17 9.61
C ASN A 105 18.21 -8.64 9.23
#